data_AF-A0A8J6FEW8-F1
#
_entry.id   AF-A0A8J6FEW8-F1
#
_cell.length_a   1.000
_cell.length_b   1.000
_cell.length_c   1.000
_cell.angle_alpha   90.00
_cell.angle_beta   90.00
_cell.angle_gamma   90.00
#
_symmetry.space_group_name_H-M   'P 1'
#
loop_
_entity.id
_entity.type
_entity.pdbx_description
1 polymer ?
#
loop_
_entity_poly.entity_id
_entity_poly.type
_entity_poly.pdbx_seq_one_letter_code
_entity_poly.pdbx_strand_id
1 'polypeptide(L)'
;MQDLVHIIMEKAAGRSLEENLGVMRLVEIRTVLEKMRPIEQKLKYQIDKLIRAAVTGSLAANDPLRFKPNPQNLMSKLESDKESSESDEDESGVGKTYQSRTRKYVPPKLVPVQYDDNEAERERRILERAKKRALSSSVIRELKEQYTDAPEEIREGKAYHMMQHEREDQHRTNYEESMMVRLNMTRKEKARRKRSLAMTSQLSSLTHFSDISALTGGEVRTEDLMPSAKKSKRGPKKGKKKKGFRKRH
;
A
#
# COMPACT_ATOMS: atom_id res chain seq x y z
N MET A 1 43.42 8.42 19.24
CA MET A 1 44.01 8.15 20.57
C MET A 1 45.05 9.21 20.96
N GLN A 2 46.13 9.41 20.18
CA GLN A 2 47.19 10.39 20.51
C GLN A 2 46.67 11.78 20.90
N ASP A 3 45.77 12.40 20.12
CA ASP A 3 45.22 13.74 20.44
C ASP A 3 44.57 13.83 21.82
N LEU A 4 43.87 12.76 22.22
CA LEU A 4 43.15 12.69 23.49
C LEU A 4 44.14 12.58 24.66
N VAL A 5 45.22 11.80 24.50
CA VAL A 5 46.32 11.70 25.47
C VAL A 5 47.09 13.02 25.57
N HIS A 6 47.32 13.70 24.44
CA HIS A 6 48.02 14.99 24.38
C HIS A 6 47.26 16.09 25.14
N ILE A 7 45.94 16.19 24.96
CA ILE A 7 45.09 17.14 25.71
C ILE A 7 45.05 16.83 27.21
N ILE A 8 45.04 15.55 27.59
CA ILE A 8 45.11 15.15 29.01
C ILE A 8 46.46 15.58 29.62
N MET A 9 47.56 15.42 28.90
CA MET A 9 48.88 15.87 29.33
C MET A 9 48.95 17.40 29.49
N GLU A 10 48.40 18.17 28.54
CA GLU A 10 48.38 19.64 28.65
C GLU A 10 47.49 20.15 29.78
N LYS A 11 46.35 19.50 30.05
CA LYS A 11 45.53 19.77 31.24
C LYS A 11 46.29 19.47 32.53
N ALA A 12 46.99 18.34 32.60
CA ALA A 12 47.82 17.99 33.77
C ALA A 12 49.00 18.97 33.96
N ALA A 13 49.50 19.56 32.87
CA ALA A 13 50.53 20.60 32.88
C ALA A 13 49.98 22.03 33.05
N GLY A 14 48.67 22.22 33.28
CA GLY A 14 48.05 23.52 33.55
C GLY A 14 48.05 24.52 32.38
N ARG A 15 48.17 24.05 31.13
CA ARG A 15 48.25 24.92 29.94
C ARG A 15 46.87 25.31 29.42
N SER A 16 46.75 26.48 28.78
CA SER A 16 45.51 26.83 28.05
C SER A 16 45.31 25.91 26.84
N LEU A 17 44.04 25.70 26.48
CA LEU A 17 43.60 24.83 25.38
C LEU A 17 43.00 25.60 24.21
N GLU A 18 42.96 26.94 24.28
CA GLU A 18 42.11 27.79 23.44
C GLU A 18 42.41 27.72 21.93
N GLU A 19 43.62 27.26 21.54
CA GLU A 19 44.00 27.07 20.13
C GLU A 19 44.61 25.67 19.83
N ASN A 20 44.50 24.66 20.70
CA ASN A 20 45.15 23.36 20.44
C ASN A 20 44.45 22.59 19.29
N LEU A 21 45.21 22.37 18.20
CA LEU A 21 44.81 21.61 17.00
C LEU A 21 44.25 20.20 17.30
N GLY A 22 44.68 19.55 18.39
CA GLY A 22 44.13 18.27 18.83
C GLY A 22 42.67 18.37 19.28
N VAL A 23 42.24 19.50 19.86
CA VAL A 23 40.83 19.75 20.20
C VAL A 23 40.02 19.86 18.93
N MET A 24 40.52 20.60 17.93
CA MET A 24 39.87 20.77 16.63
C MET A 24 39.73 19.42 15.90
N ARG A 25 40.78 18.58 15.87
CA ARG A 25 40.71 17.21 15.32
C ARG A 25 39.69 16.34 16.04
N LEU A 26 39.56 16.43 17.37
CA LEU A 26 38.54 15.66 18.10
C LEU A 26 37.11 16.16 17.83
N VAL A 27 36.91 17.46 17.61
CA VAL A 27 35.61 18.03 17.18
C VAL A 27 35.26 17.60 15.76
N GLU A 28 36.23 17.58 14.85
CA GLU A 28 36.07 17.05 13.48
C GLU A 28 35.68 15.57 13.52
N ILE A 29 36.47 14.72 14.17
CA ILE A 29 36.19 13.28 14.31
C ILE A 29 34.80 13.05 14.95
N ARG A 30 34.44 13.82 15.98
CA ARG A 30 33.12 13.73 16.61
C ARG A 30 32.00 14.07 15.63
N THR A 31 32.11 15.19 14.91
CA THR A 31 31.06 15.62 13.97
C THR A 31 30.93 14.67 12.78
N VAL A 32 32.04 14.13 12.26
CA VAL A 32 32.04 13.06 11.25
C VAL A 32 31.28 11.83 11.77
N LEU A 33 31.60 11.33 12.97
CA LEU A 33 30.91 10.18 13.57
C LEU A 33 29.40 10.47 13.78
N GLU A 34 29.03 11.65 14.28
CA GLU A 34 27.63 12.05 14.43
C GLU A 34 26.87 12.10 13.09
N LYS A 35 27.53 12.51 12.00
CA LYS A 35 26.96 12.48 10.64
C LYS A 35 26.90 11.07 10.03
N MET A 36 27.78 10.15 10.43
CA MET A 36 27.79 8.76 9.94
C MET A 36 26.76 7.84 10.61
N ARG A 37 26.35 8.12 11.86
CA ARG A 37 25.31 7.36 12.60
C ARG A 37 24.06 6.96 11.79
N PRO A 38 23.38 7.85 11.02
CA PRO A 38 22.20 7.46 10.23
C PRO A 38 22.51 6.53 9.04
N ILE A 39 23.77 6.43 8.61
CA ILE A 39 24.22 5.45 7.61
C ILE A 39 24.52 4.12 8.31
N GLU A 40 25.25 4.16 9.42
CA GLU A 40 25.52 3.01 10.29
C GLU A 40 24.22 2.29 10.71
N GLN A 41 23.20 3.04 11.15
CA GLN A 41 21.88 2.48 11.50
C GLN A 41 21.19 1.75 10.34
N LYS A 42 21.31 2.26 9.10
CA LYS A 42 20.74 1.62 7.90
C LYS A 42 21.52 0.37 7.50
N LEU A 43 22.85 0.40 7.65
CA LEU A 43 23.73 -0.72 7.33
C LEU A 43 23.79 -1.77 8.42
N LYS A 44 23.40 -1.46 9.67
CA LYS A 44 23.47 -2.37 10.82
C LYS A 44 22.89 -3.76 10.53
N TYR A 45 21.71 -3.85 9.91
CA TYR A 45 21.14 -5.16 9.56
C TYR A 45 22.01 -5.96 8.58
N GLN A 46 22.66 -5.28 7.61
CA GLN A 46 23.56 -5.92 6.66
C GLN A 46 24.86 -6.37 7.35
N ILE A 47 25.42 -5.54 8.24
CA ILE A 47 26.61 -5.83 9.04
C ILE A 47 26.33 -7.01 9.99
N ASP A 48 25.28 -6.93 10.81
CA ASP A 48 24.84 -8.00 11.72
C ASP A 48 24.57 -9.30 10.95
N LYS A 49 24.01 -9.24 9.74
CA LYS A 49 23.77 -10.40 8.87
C LYS A 49 25.06 -11.01 8.33
N LEU A 50 26.02 -10.20 7.88
CA LEU A 50 27.32 -10.67 7.37
C LEU A 50 28.17 -11.28 8.50
N ILE A 51 28.18 -10.65 9.68
CA ILE A 51 28.84 -11.20 10.89
C ILE A 51 28.21 -12.55 11.26
N ARG A 52 26.87 -12.66 11.29
CA ARG A 52 26.20 -13.95 11.53
C ARG A 52 26.56 -14.99 10.48
N ALA A 53 26.52 -14.64 9.20
CA ALA A 53 26.87 -15.56 8.11
C ALA A 53 28.33 -16.06 8.19
N ALA A 54 29.27 -15.20 8.61
CA ALA A 54 30.66 -15.58 8.85
C ALA A 54 30.84 -16.47 10.09
N VAL A 55 30.11 -16.21 11.17
CA VAL A 55 30.21 -16.96 12.44
C VAL A 55 29.48 -18.30 12.39
N THR A 56 28.33 -18.41 11.72
CA THR A 56 27.52 -19.64 11.66
C THR A 56 27.52 -20.34 10.30
N GLY A 57 28.36 -19.89 9.35
CA GLY A 57 28.57 -20.51 8.03
C GLY A 57 27.33 -20.58 7.11
N SER A 58 26.21 -19.95 7.49
CA SER A 58 24.92 -20.12 6.84
C SER A 58 24.05 -18.88 6.95
N LEU A 59 23.29 -18.60 5.89
CA LEU A 59 22.36 -17.48 5.79
C LEU A 59 20.98 -17.90 6.33
N ALA A 60 20.44 -17.12 7.27
CA ALA A 60 19.18 -17.41 7.95
C ALA A 60 18.03 -17.69 6.97
N ALA A 61 17.21 -18.71 7.26
CA ALA A 61 16.19 -19.24 6.35
C ALA A 61 15.20 -18.19 5.82
N ASN A 62 14.92 -17.14 6.60
CA ASN A 62 13.93 -16.10 6.31
C ASN A 62 14.49 -14.87 5.57
N ASP A 63 15.74 -14.92 5.08
CA ASP A 63 16.36 -13.81 4.34
C ASP A 63 15.70 -13.56 2.96
N PRO A 64 15.10 -12.38 2.69
CA PRO A 64 14.45 -12.09 1.41
C PRO A 64 15.39 -12.15 0.19
N LEU A 65 16.70 -11.97 0.39
CA LEU A 65 17.70 -12.05 -0.67
C LEU A 65 18.03 -13.49 -1.12
N ARG A 66 17.46 -14.51 -0.46
CA ARG A 66 17.51 -15.91 -0.93
C ARG A 66 16.65 -16.16 -2.16
N PHE A 67 15.65 -15.32 -2.44
CA PHE A 67 14.76 -15.43 -3.60
C PHE A 67 15.37 -14.89 -4.91
N LYS A 68 16.68 -15.11 -5.12
CA LYS A 68 17.29 -14.93 -6.44
C LYS A 68 16.76 -16.04 -7.38
N PRO A 69 16.57 -15.76 -8.68
CA PRO A 69 16.20 -16.80 -9.63
C PRO A 69 17.37 -17.78 -9.82
N ASN A 70 17.19 -19.05 -9.46
CA ASN A 70 18.16 -20.11 -9.73
C ASN A 70 18.07 -20.51 -11.22
N PRO A 71 19.08 -20.22 -12.07
CA PRO A 71 18.98 -20.49 -13.51
C PRO A 71 18.90 -21.99 -13.84
N GLN A 72 19.46 -22.86 -13.00
CA GLN A 72 19.39 -24.32 -13.15
C GLN A 72 17.93 -24.86 -13.10
N ASN A 73 17.02 -24.17 -12.40
CA ASN A 73 15.58 -24.50 -12.40
C ASN A 73 14.83 -24.04 -13.68
N LEU A 74 15.53 -23.39 -14.61
CA LEU A 74 15.04 -23.03 -15.95
C LEU A 74 15.71 -23.92 -17.02
N MET A 75 17.02 -24.19 -16.91
CA MET A 75 17.77 -25.07 -17.84
C MET A 75 17.09 -26.43 -18.00
N SER A 76 16.79 -27.09 -16.88
CA SER A 76 16.10 -28.39 -16.81
C SER A 76 14.68 -28.43 -17.41
N LYS A 77 14.10 -27.28 -17.78
CA LYS A 77 12.84 -27.19 -18.55
C LYS A 77 13.05 -26.90 -20.04
N LEU A 78 14.23 -26.44 -20.42
CA LEU A 78 14.57 -26.12 -21.80
C LEU A 78 15.16 -27.35 -22.52
N GLU A 79 15.92 -28.19 -21.80
CA GLU A 79 16.38 -29.51 -22.28
C GLU A 79 15.21 -30.50 -22.44
N SER A 80 14.24 -30.46 -21.51
CA SER A 80 13.01 -31.27 -21.53
C SER A 80 12.10 -31.06 -22.75
N ASP A 81 12.37 -30.07 -23.59
CA ASP A 81 11.58 -29.72 -24.79
C ASP A 81 12.37 -29.99 -26.09
N LYS A 82 13.50 -30.71 -26.02
CA LYS A 82 14.39 -30.96 -27.18
C LYS A 82 14.86 -32.39 -27.40
N GLU A 83 15.02 -33.23 -26.38
CA GLU A 83 15.55 -34.59 -26.58
C GLU A 83 14.59 -35.68 -26.12
N SER A 84 14.20 -36.51 -27.09
CA SER A 84 13.55 -37.81 -26.90
C SER A 84 14.53 -38.88 -27.38
N SER A 85 15.54 -39.19 -26.56
CA SER A 85 16.46 -40.31 -26.80
C SER A 85 16.81 -40.98 -25.47
N GLU A 86 16.87 -42.31 -25.50
CA GLU A 86 17.25 -43.19 -24.39
C GLU A 86 18.70 -42.97 -23.93
N SER A 87 18.95 -43.04 -22.62
CA SER A 87 19.94 -43.93 -21.96
C SER A 87 20.00 -43.73 -20.44
N ASP A 88 20.28 -44.80 -19.70
CA ASP A 88 20.60 -44.84 -18.26
C ASP A 88 21.94 -44.12 -17.94
N GLU A 89 22.38 -43.82 -16.72
CA GLU A 89 22.03 -44.21 -15.32
C GLU A 89 22.39 -42.97 -14.41
N ASP A 90 22.32 -42.84 -13.07
CA ASP A 90 22.14 -43.72 -11.90
C ASP A 90 21.63 -42.91 -10.66
N GLU A 91 21.52 -43.57 -9.49
CA GLU A 91 21.32 -43.13 -8.10
C GLU A 91 21.25 -41.62 -7.73
N SER A 92 20.07 -41.22 -7.25
CA SER A 92 19.76 -41.01 -5.79
C SER A 92 18.78 -39.84 -5.53
N GLY A 93 17.95 -39.94 -4.48
CA GLY A 93 17.23 -38.76 -3.94
C GLY A 93 15.69 -38.73 -3.94
N VAL A 94 15.03 -39.82 -3.49
CA VAL A 94 13.70 -39.80 -2.84
C VAL A 94 12.55 -39.00 -3.54
N GLY A 95 11.94 -39.65 -4.54
CA GLY A 95 10.48 -39.81 -4.62
C GLY A 95 9.55 -38.58 -4.60
N LYS A 96 9.02 -38.24 -5.78
CA LYS A 96 7.59 -37.94 -5.98
C LYS A 96 7.16 -38.18 -7.43
N THR A 97 6.29 -39.16 -7.62
CA THR A 97 5.70 -39.53 -8.92
C THR A 97 4.68 -38.49 -9.39
N TYR A 98 5.15 -37.43 -10.05
CA TYR A 98 4.28 -36.43 -10.67
C TYR A 98 3.62 -36.97 -11.94
N GLN A 99 2.59 -37.79 -11.75
CA GLN A 99 1.67 -38.25 -12.78
C GLN A 99 1.29 -37.13 -13.76
N SER A 100 1.42 -37.40 -15.06
CA SER A 100 1.26 -36.38 -16.11
C SER A 100 -0.20 -35.95 -16.26
N ARG A 101 -0.58 -34.95 -15.45
CA ARG A 101 -1.82 -34.20 -15.57
C ARG A 101 -1.44 -32.79 -15.99
N THR A 102 -1.99 -32.34 -17.12
CA THR A 102 -1.72 -31.01 -17.70
C THR A 102 -1.84 -29.93 -16.61
N ARG A 103 -0.73 -29.21 -16.36
CA ARG A 103 -0.57 -28.32 -15.21
C ARG A 103 -1.36 -27.02 -15.39
N LYS A 104 -2.69 -27.13 -15.34
CA LYS A 104 -3.63 -26.03 -15.48
C LYS A 104 -3.39 -25.02 -14.36
N TYR A 105 -2.91 -23.83 -14.72
CA TYR A 105 -2.64 -22.76 -13.76
C TYR A 105 -3.94 -22.39 -13.01
N VAL A 106 -3.89 -22.50 -11.68
CA VAL A 106 -4.95 -22.05 -10.78
C VAL A 106 -4.40 -20.83 -10.05
N PRO A 107 -4.91 -19.61 -10.32
CA PRO A 107 -4.47 -18.43 -9.59
C PRO A 107 -4.80 -18.58 -8.09
N PRO A 108 -3.91 -18.14 -7.19
CA PRO A 108 -4.09 -18.31 -5.76
C PRO A 108 -5.35 -17.57 -5.28
N LYS A 109 -6.15 -18.23 -4.45
CA LYS A 109 -7.33 -17.63 -3.84
C LYS A 109 -6.89 -16.73 -2.69
N LEU A 110 -6.90 -15.41 -2.90
CA LEU A 110 -6.67 -14.45 -1.81
C LEU A 110 -7.81 -14.57 -0.79
N VAL A 111 -7.48 -15.13 0.38
CA VAL A 111 -8.31 -15.04 1.59
C VAL A 111 -8.02 -13.69 2.25
N PRO A 112 -9.03 -12.97 2.80
CA PRO A 112 -8.77 -11.78 3.58
C PRO A 112 -7.93 -12.11 4.83
N VAL A 113 -6.65 -11.78 4.78
CA VAL A 113 -5.77 -11.78 5.96
C VAL A 113 -6.21 -10.62 6.84
N GLN A 114 -6.49 -10.88 8.12
CA GLN A 114 -6.63 -9.82 9.11
C GLN A 114 -5.24 -9.25 9.36
N TYR A 115 -5.06 -7.96 9.09
CA TYR A 115 -3.89 -7.24 9.56
C TYR A 115 -4.09 -6.91 11.03
N ASP A 116 -3.07 -7.18 11.83
CA ASP A 116 -2.99 -6.72 13.22
C ASP A 116 -2.66 -5.23 13.27
N ASP A 117 -3.41 -4.41 12.51
CA ASP A 117 -3.45 -2.96 12.66
C ASP A 117 -3.68 -2.67 14.15
N ASN A 118 -2.77 -1.96 14.81
CA ASN A 118 -2.99 -1.51 16.19
C ASN A 118 -4.29 -0.72 16.28
N GLU A 119 -5.01 -0.78 17.40
CA GLU A 119 -6.31 -0.08 17.56
C GLU A 119 -6.20 1.40 17.17
N ALA A 120 -5.17 2.08 17.69
CA ALA A 120 -4.83 3.47 17.36
C ALA A 120 -4.52 3.72 15.86
N GLU A 121 -4.05 2.73 15.10
CA GLU A 121 -3.85 2.86 13.64
C GLU A 121 -5.18 2.75 12.88
N ARG A 122 -6.10 1.90 13.35
CA ARG A 122 -7.48 1.82 12.84
C ARG A 122 -8.20 3.15 13.07
N GLU A 123 -8.08 3.72 14.26
CA GLU A 123 -8.63 5.03 14.60
C GLU A 123 -8.02 6.15 13.76
N ARG A 124 -6.69 6.21 13.63
CA ARG A 124 -6.01 7.17 12.74
C ARG A 124 -6.53 7.09 11.31
N ARG A 125 -6.74 5.88 10.76
CA ARG A 125 -7.30 5.66 9.42
C ARG A 125 -8.77 6.07 9.30
N ILE A 126 -9.57 5.92 10.37
CA ILE A 126 -10.96 6.42 10.44
C ILE A 126 -10.98 7.95 10.45
N LEU A 127 -10.17 8.57 11.32
CA LEU A 127 -10.01 10.02 11.43
C LEU A 127 -9.47 10.65 10.14
N GLU A 128 -8.49 10.02 9.47
CA GLU A 128 -7.98 10.48 8.18
C GLU A 128 -9.06 10.42 7.09
N ARG A 129 -9.84 9.33 7.04
CA ARG A 129 -10.98 9.19 6.12
C ARG A 129 -12.08 10.21 6.41
N ALA A 130 -12.35 10.51 7.68
CA ALA A 130 -13.30 11.53 8.08
C ALA A 130 -12.83 12.94 7.70
N LYS A 131 -11.57 13.29 7.97
CA LYS A 131 -10.93 14.54 7.53
C LYS A 131 -10.99 14.70 6.00
N LYS A 132 -10.66 13.65 5.24
CA LYS A 132 -10.79 13.64 3.78
C LYS A 132 -12.25 13.81 3.31
N ARG A 133 -13.24 13.22 4.01
CA ARG A 133 -14.68 13.46 3.74
C ARG A 133 -15.04 14.92 4.01
N ALA A 134 -14.72 15.45 5.18
CA ALA A 134 -15.06 16.82 5.57
C ALA A 134 -14.43 17.87 4.61
N LEU A 135 -13.15 17.72 4.25
CA LEU A 135 -12.48 18.55 3.24
C LEU A 135 -13.11 18.44 1.83
N SER A 136 -13.83 17.35 1.55
CA SER A 136 -14.57 17.14 0.30
C SER A 136 -16.06 17.53 0.38
N SER A 137 -16.53 18.02 1.53
CA SER A 137 -17.88 18.57 1.68
C SER A 137 -18.07 19.83 0.84
N SER A 138 -19.31 20.13 0.42
CA SER A 138 -19.54 21.29 -0.45
C SER A 138 -19.18 22.60 0.24
N VAL A 139 -19.48 22.74 1.53
CA VAL A 139 -19.23 23.97 2.31
C VAL A 139 -17.74 24.27 2.41
N ILE A 140 -16.90 23.28 2.76
CA ILE A 140 -15.46 23.50 2.90
C ILE A 140 -14.78 23.69 1.54
N ARG A 141 -15.28 23.03 0.48
CA ARG A 141 -14.84 23.29 -0.88
C ARG A 141 -15.16 24.74 -1.30
N GLU A 142 -16.39 25.19 -1.10
CA GLU A 142 -16.85 26.52 -1.48
C GLU A 142 -16.12 27.63 -0.69
N LEU A 143 -15.94 27.45 0.61
CA LEU A 143 -15.09 28.33 1.43
C LEU A 143 -13.64 28.37 0.93
N LYS A 144 -13.07 27.21 0.56
CA LYS A 144 -11.72 27.17 -0.02
C LYS A 144 -11.68 27.95 -1.34
N GLU A 145 -12.64 27.74 -2.22
CA GLU A 145 -12.75 28.39 -3.53
C GLU A 145 -12.86 29.92 -3.36
N GLN A 146 -13.63 30.42 -2.39
CA GLN A 146 -13.71 31.85 -2.03
C GLN A 146 -12.40 32.46 -1.50
N TYR A 147 -11.56 31.68 -0.82
CA TYR A 147 -10.27 32.15 -0.28
C TYR A 147 -9.07 31.89 -1.22
N THR A 148 -9.27 31.29 -2.40
CA THR A 148 -8.21 31.08 -3.39
C THR A 148 -8.38 32.00 -4.59
N ASP A 149 -7.34 32.80 -4.88
CA ASP A 149 -7.20 33.60 -6.10
C ASP A 149 -6.83 32.71 -7.33
N ALA A 150 -7.52 31.59 -7.47
CA ALA A 150 -7.34 30.61 -8.54
C ALA A 150 -8.56 30.65 -9.46
N PRO A 151 -8.39 30.72 -10.80
CA PRO A 151 -9.51 30.87 -11.72
C PRO A 151 -10.45 29.64 -11.70
N GLU A 152 -11.76 29.88 -11.59
CA GLU A 152 -12.77 28.81 -11.67
C GLU A 152 -12.97 28.35 -13.12
N GLU A 153 -12.94 27.05 -13.35
CA GLU A 153 -13.26 26.45 -14.64
C GLU A 153 -14.78 26.39 -14.89
N ILE A 154 -15.38 27.52 -15.27
CA ILE A 154 -16.78 27.57 -15.69
C ILE A 154 -16.96 26.73 -16.98
N ARG A 155 -17.77 25.67 -16.90
CA ARG A 155 -18.02 24.71 -17.99
C ARG A 155 -19.51 24.60 -18.25
N GLU A 156 -19.97 25.03 -19.42
CA GLU A 156 -21.39 25.00 -19.79
C GLU A 156 -22.01 23.59 -19.70
N GLY A 157 -23.28 23.51 -19.30
CA GLY A 157 -24.05 22.27 -19.21
C GLY A 157 -23.66 21.33 -18.05
N LYS A 158 -22.71 21.69 -17.19
CA LYS A 158 -22.24 20.85 -16.07
C LYS A 158 -22.61 21.45 -14.72
N ALA A 159 -23.57 20.82 -14.04
CA ALA A 159 -24.00 21.25 -12.70
C ALA A 159 -23.14 20.59 -11.59
N TYR A 160 -22.93 21.29 -10.46
CA TYR A 160 -22.03 20.89 -9.36
C TYR A 160 -22.13 19.42 -8.88
N HIS A 161 -23.33 18.83 -8.90
CA HIS A 161 -23.55 17.42 -8.52
C HIS A 161 -22.87 16.42 -9.47
N MET A 162 -22.59 16.82 -10.71
CA MET A 162 -21.90 16.02 -11.71
C MET A 162 -20.38 16.04 -11.54
N MET A 163 -19.81 17.02 -10.82
CA MET A 163 -18.36 17.21 -10.68
C MET A 163 -17.63 15.94 -10.17
N GLN A 164 -18.25 15.16 -9.29
CA GLN A 164 -17.67 13.90 -8.82
C GLN A 164 -17.63 12.82 -9.91
N HIS A 165 -18.66 12.76 -10.78
CA HIS A 165 -18.67 11.85 -11.94
C HIS A 165 -17.78 12.34 -13.07
N GLU A 166 -17.65 13.66 -13.22
CA GLU A 166 -16.69 14.25 -14.14
C GLU A 166 -15.25 13.91 -13.72
N ARG A 167 -14.93 13.93 -12.42
CA ARG A 167 -13.63 13.44 -11.90
C ARG A 167 -13.46 11.93 -12.13
N GLU A 168 -14.50 11.10 -11.92
CA GLU A 168 -14.47 9.66 -12.28
C GLU A 168 -14.23 9.44 -13.78
N ASP A 169 -14.79 10.29 -14.66
CA ASP A 169 -14.62 10.18 -16.12
C ASP A 169 -13.29 10.78 -16.63
N GLN A 170 -12.80 11.89 -16.06
CA GLN A 170 -11.46 12.44 -16.33
C GLN A 170 -10.36 11.44 -15.94
N HIS A 171 -10.45 10.82 -14.76
CA HIS A 171 -9.50 9.78 -14.37
C HIS A 171 -9.53 8.60 -15.37
N ARG A 172 -10.68 8.33 -15.98
CA ARG A 172 -10.80 7.30 -17.02
C ARG A 172 -10.21 7.74 -18.36
N THR A 173 -10.46 8.97 -18.84
CA THR A 173 -9.84 9.45 -20.09
C THR A 173 -8.32 9.45 -19.96
N ASN A 174 -7.78 9.99 -18.87
CA ASN A 174 -6.35 10.02 -18.60
C ASN A 174 -5.74 8.61 -18.57
N TYR A 175 -6.46 7.59 -18.06
CA TYR A 175 -6.03 6.19 -18.13
C TYR A 175 -6.11 5.60 -19.55
N GLU A 176 -7.21 5.84 -20.28
CA GLU A 176 -7.39 5.34 -21.65
C GLU A 176 -6.37 5.98 -22.62
N GLU A 177 -5.95 7.22 -22.37
CA GLU A 177 -4.92 7.95 -23.12
C GLU A 177 -3.51 7.47 -22.76
N SER A 178 -3.14 7.48 -21.47
CA SER A 178 -1.80 7.05 -21.01
C SER A 178 -1.47 5.59 -21.32
N MET A 179 -2.48 4.71 -21.36
CA MET A 179 -2.34 3.31 -21.75
C MET A 179 -2.69 3.05 -23.22
N MET A 180 -3.18 4.05 -23.96
CA MET A 180 -3.70 3.95 -25.33
C MET A 180 -4.74 2.83 -25.56
N VAL A 181 -5.53 2.48 -24.53
CA VAL A 181 -6.49 1.36 -24.55
C VAL A 181 -7.83 1.79 -23.96
N ARG A 182 -8.92 1.63 -24.74
CA ARG A 182 -10.30 1.90 -24.30
C ARG A 182 -10.78 0.89 -23.25
N LEU A 183 -11.37 1.38 -22.16
CA LEU A 183 -11.94 0.55 -21.10
C LEU A 183 -13.42 0.22 -21.37
N ASN A 184 -13.80 -1.05 -21.26
CA ASN A 184 -15.17 -1.50 -21.47
C ASN A 184 -15.98 -1.46 -20.17
N MET A 185 -17.05 -0.65 -20.11
CA MET A 185 -17.96 -0.59 -18.95
C MET A 185 -18.90 -1.79 -18.86
N THR A 186 -19.15 -2.27 -17.64
CA THR A 186 -20.15 -3.34 -17.42
C THR A 186 -21.59 -2.81 -17.47
N ARG A 187 -22.57 -3.65 -17.82
CA ARG A 187 -24.00 -3.25 -17.81
C ARG A 187 -24.48 -2.79 -16.42
N LYS A 188 -23.93 -3.37 -15.35
CA LYS A 188 -24.21 -3.01 -13.94
C LYS A 188 -23.69 -1.61 -13.60
N GLU A 189 -22.49 -1.29 -14.07
CA GLU A 189 -21.82 0.00 -13.91
C GLU A 189 -22.48 1.11 -14.71
N LYS A 190 -22.82 0.86 -15.99
CA LYS A 190 -23.61 1.80 -16.81
C LYS A 190 -24.96 2.13 -16.14
N ALA A 191 -25.58 1.16 -15.45
CA ALA A 191 -26.78 1.38 -14.64
C ALA A 191 -26.53 2.13 -13.31
N ARG A 192 -25.37 1.93 -12.64
CA ARG A 192 -24.94 2.76 -11.50
C ARG A 192 -24.78 4.21 -11.94
N ARG A 193 -24.06 4.46 -13.03
CA ARG A 193 -23.81 5.81 -13.59
C ARG A 193 -25.11 6.50 -14.00
N LYS A 194 -26.04 5.83 -14.70
CA LYS A 194 -27.35 6.41 -15.02
C LYS A 194 -28.15 6.79 -13.75
N ARG A 195 -28.04 6.03 -12.66
CA ARG A 195 -28.69 6.38 -11.38
C ARG A 195 -28.00 7.54 -10.68
N SER A 196 -26.69 7.66 -10.75
CA SER A 196 -25.95 8.71 -10.06
C SER A 196 -26.00 10.07 -10.80
N LEU A 197 -26.26 10.07 -12.11
CA LEU A 197 -26.69 11.26 -12.87
C LEU A 197 -28.18 11.62 -12.69
N ALA A 198 -29.00 10.77 -12.06
CA ALA A 198 -30.42 11.06 -11.87
C ALA A 198 -30.65 11.92 -10.61
N MET A 199 -31.49 12.96 -10.72
CA MET A 199 -31.76 14.02 -9.72
C MET A 199 -31.75 13.57 -8.24
N THR A 200 -32.22 12.36 -7.95
CA THR A 200 -32.14 11.70 -6.63
C THR A 200 -30.77 11.71 -5.96
N SER A 201 -29.67 11.80 -6.71
CA SER A 201 -28.31 11.92 -6.15
C SER A 201 -27.99 13.33 -5.64
N GLN A 202 -28.55 14.37 -6.26
CA GLN A 202 -28.33 15.78 -5.92
C GLN A 202 -28.70 16.06 -4.46
N LEU A 203 -29.86 15.52 -4.05
CA LEU A 203 -30.38 15.61 -2.68
C LEU A 203 -29.40 15.03 -1.63
N SER A 204 -28.56 14.07 -2.00
CA SER A 204 -27.54 13.51 -1.09
C SER A 204 -26.29 14.39 -0.96
N SER A 205 -26.01 15.25 -1.94
CA SER A 205 -25.02 16.34 -1.80
C SER A 205 -25.61 17.50 -0.99
N LEU A 206 -26.89 17.81 -1.22
CA LEU A 206 -27.65 18.89 -0.58
C LEU A 206 -28.15 18.54 0.85
N THR A 207 -27.59 17.50 1.47
CA THR A 207 -27.87 17.08 2.87
C THR A 207 -26.59 16.74 3.63
N HIS A 208 -25.41 17.07 3.10
CA HIS A 208 -24.11 16.72 3.68
C HIS A 208 -23.27 17.97 3.99
N PHE A 209 -23.89 18.93 4.69
CA PHE A 209 -23.33 20.26 4.95
C PHE A 209 -22.44 20.36 6.21
N SER A 210 -22.68 19.54 7.24
CA SER A 210 -22.32 19.91 8.63
C SER A 210 -21.37 18.96 9.38
N ASP A 211 -20.97 17.81 8.82
CA ASP A 211 -20.01 16.89 9.46
C ASP A 211 -18.56 17.40 9.29
N ILE A 212 -18.27 18.52 9.95
CA ILE A 212 -16.99 19.22 9.97
C ILE A 212 -16.19 18.87 11.24
N SER A 213 -16.80 18.16 12.20
CA SER A 213 -16.25 17.80 13.52
C SER A 213 -14.86 17.18 13.47
N ALA A 214 -14.59 16.38 12.43
CA ALA A 214 -13.28 15.75 12.20
C ALA A 214 -12.13 16.76 11.89
N LEU A 215 -12.46 18.00 11.53
CA LEU A 215 -11.50 19.09 11.27
C LEU A 215 -11.44 20.10 12.43
N THR A 216 -12.56 20.43 13.06
CA THR A 216 -12.63 21.40 14.17
C THR A 216 -12.13 20.85 15.51
N GLY A 217 -11.88 19.54 15.61
CA GLY A 217 -11.19 18.95 16.76
C GLY A 217 -12.03 18.81 18.03
N GLY A 218 -13.36 18.83 17.92
CA GLY A 218 -14.24 18.41 19.01
C GLY A 218 -14.07 16.92 19.35
N GLU A 219 -14.67 16.47 20.46
CA GLU A 219 -14.65 15.05 20.88
C GLU A 219 -15.49 14.17 19.95
N VAL A 220 -14.95 13.85 18.77
CA VAL A 220 -15.62 12.95 17.83
C VAL A 220 -15.27 11.50 18.18
N ARG A 221 -16.26 10.77 18.72
CA ARG A 221 -16.12 9.34 18.96
C ARG A 221 -15.94 8.63 17.62
N THR A 222 -15.01 7.67 17.56
CA THR A 222 -14.63 6.96 16.33
C THR A 222 -15.79 6.16 15.72
N GLU A 223 -16.78 5.78 16.54
CA GLU A 223 -18.05 5.18 16.13
C GLU A 223 -18.94 6.10 15.27
N ASP A 224 -19.03 7.40 15.60
CA ASP A 224 -19.94 8.33 14.90
C ASP A 224 -19.43 8.68 13.48
N LEU A 225 -18.12 8.63 13.28
CA LEU A 225 -17.47 8.80 11.97
C LEU A 225 -17.67 7.60 11.03
N MET A 226 -17.99 6.44 11.59
CA MET A 226 -18.17 5.21 10.84
C MET A 226 -19.56 5.20 10.16
N PRO A 227 -19.64 5.08 8.82
CA PRO A 227 -20.91 5.13 8.12
C PRO A 227 -21.75 3.92 8.53
N SER A 228 -22.86 4.18 9.25
CA SER A 228 -23.64 3.14 9.93
C SER A 228 -23.88 1.92 9.04
N ALA A 229 -23.46 0.75 9.56
CA ALA A 229 -23.44 -0.48 8.78
C ALA A 229 -24.86 -0.80 8.28
N LYS A 230 -25.10 -0.60 6.99
CA LYS A 230 -26.42 -0.76 6.36
C LYS A 230 -26.91 -2.19 6.58
N LYS A 231 -27.71 -2.39 7.63
CA LYS A 231 -28.32 -3.67 8.03
C LYS A 231 -28.83 -4.36 6.77
N SER A 232 -28.17 -5.45 6.38
CA SER A 232 -28.48 -6.07 5.09
C SER A 232 -29.95 -6.49 5.13
N LYS A 233 -30.74 -5.99 4.18
CA LYS A 233 -32.14 -6.41 4.06
C LYS A 233 -32.11 -7.89 3.71
N ARG A 234 -32.21 -8.75 4.73
CA ARG A 234 -32.43 -10.19 4.63
C ARG A 234 -33.75 -10.37 3.88
N GLY A 235 -33.67 -10.42 2.55
CA GLY A 235 -34.83 -10.65 1.70
C GLY A 235 -35.53 -11.93 2.16
N PRO A 236 -36.87 -11.97 2.18
CA PRO A 236 -37.59 -13.15 2.64
C PRO A 236 -37.11 -14.37 1.86
N LYS A 237 -36.68 -15.42 2.58
CA LYS A 237 -36.22 -16.68 1.99
C LYS A 237 -37.38 -17.29 1.19
N LYS A 238 -37.49 -16.97 -0.10
CA LYS A 238 -38.45 -17.59 -1.03
C LYS A 238 -38.13 -19.08 -1.11
N GLY A 239 -38.86 -19.89 -0.33
CA GLY A 239 -38.75 -21.34 -0.36
C GLY A 239 -38.95 -21.84 -1.79
N LYS A 240 -38.06 -22.71 -2.26
CA LYS A 240 -38.13 -23.31 -3.61
C LYS A 240 -39.33 -24.26 -3.70
N LYS A 241 -40.54 -23.73 -3.92
CA LYS A 241 -41.68 -24.56 -4.37
C LYS A 241 -41.29 -25.20 -5.70
N LYS A 242 -41.08 -26.53 -5.70
CA LYS A 242 -40.82 -27.30 -6.92
C LYS A 242 -42.02 -27.11 -7.86
N LYS A 243 -41.82 -26.47 -9.02
CA LYS A 243 -42.81 -26.52 -10.11
C LYS A 243 -42.80 -27.94 -10.67
N GLY A 244 -43.79 -28.74 -10.29
CA GLY A 244 -44.05 -30.03 -10.95
C GLY A 244 -44.51 -29.77 -12.38
N PHE A 245 -43.82 -30.34 -13.36
CA PHE A 245 -44.29 -30.37 -14.75
C PHE A 245 -45.45 -31.37 -14.83
N ARG A 246 -46.69 -30.88 -14.95
CA ARG A 246 -47.80 -31.72 -15.41
C ARG A 246 -47.61 -31.94 -16.91
N LYS A 247 -47.37 -33.20 -17.33
CA LYS A 247 -47.62 -33.59 -18.72
C LYS A 247 -49.10 -33.31 -19.04
N ARG A 248 -49.37 -32.82 -20.24
CA ARG A 248 -50.69 -32.95 -20.85
C ARG A 248 -50.79 -34.35 -21.46
N HIS A 249 -51.95 -34.98 -21.29
CA HIS A 249 -52.49 -35.92 -22.27
C HIS A 249 -53.16 -35.10 -23.39
#